data_AF-A0A7C7J6E2-F1
#
_entry.id   AF-A0A7C7J6E2-F1
#
_cell.length_a   1.000
_cell.length_b   1.000
_cell.length_c   1.000
_cell.angle_alpha   90.00
_cell.angle_beta   90.00
_cell.angle_gamma   90.00
#
_symmetry.space_group_name_H-M   'P 1'
#
loop_
_entity.id
_entity.type
_entity.pdbx_description
1 polymer ?
#
loop_
_entity_poly.entity_id
_entity_poly.type
_entity_poly.pdbx_seq_one_letter_code
_entity_poly.pdbx_strand_id
1 'polypeptide(L)'
;MTDNTNPSNGTTMNDKNPNSRGGTGNITGNSDQSKRDARIHDRAMRIAKAMETRKMTRMKDSEQGENKSWSSWRREQSLRECAKDDDGENIGPSTAVQKNQDDDNMNNDTSYTEENENMIETPFGEMELVVINQLVEAIRDGWHGTPPPHVPSQQQREVDTFFAEDADVHTDGHHMSVRRGLLYFHSISQLIEAEYEVHRTTNYTSGPEGERPCTFTEIQIGPKRTTEVLSHGVRYISHKKTGRKFVVVVGPNDYDGDPEMTIIGDRNEGKANELWKDMLRWFHRQGPLKGQVVDARWNFINHEDVDLDDVVLDHKLRTTLEINVFEFLKRMDELEKRGLAASRGILISGPPGTGKTLFCTSIMANREEATVIYITSEDIERPSDIANAYRLARNLSPSIVIIEDIDTLGGIDRTQVHGHPLLGELLNSLSGAESNSGVITIATSNFAHSLDAALRDRPGRFDLMVELGPPDKKLREHLLRSAISRMGIIADFNISDFAKRCDGYTGAWLVELMTQALLLNHHYLGINTSKSKQQTKKALELAAKRTERFTTELMEEAFKLVEARREFARQGMDNFQHDKFTQNSQALYG
;
A
#
# COMPACT_ATOMS: atom_id res chain seq x y z
N MET A 1 -42.35 -26.87 -54.88
CA MET A 1 -43.62 -26.20 -55.23
C MET A 1 -43.52 -24.81 -54.63
N THR A 2 -43.01 -23.80 -55.36
CA THR A 2 -43.81 -22.90 -56.24
C THR A 2 -44.94 -22.25 -55.43
N ASP A 3 -45.14 -20.94 -55.37
CA ASP A 3 -44.78 -19.93 -56.35
C ASP A 3 -45.05 -18.51 -55.81
N ASN A 4 -44.31 -17.55 -56.37
CA ASN A 4 -44.71 -16.22 -56.86
C ASN A 4 -45.83 -15.40 -56.17
N THR A 5 -45.59 -14.09 -56.01
CA THR A 5 -45.86 -13.12 -57.10
C THR A 5 -45.35 -11.72 -56.76
N ASN A 6 -44.60 -11.15 -57.70
CA ASN A 6 -44.38 -9.73 -57.92
C ASN A 6 -45.11 -9.34 -59.22
N PRO A 7 -45.55 -8.08 -59.41
CA PRO A 7 -45.45 -7.48 -60.74
C PRO A 7 -45.03 -5.99 -60.68
N SER A 8 -43.96 -5.57 -61.38
CA SER A 8 -43.97 -4.99 -62.76
C SER A 8 -44.27 -3.46 -62.73
N ASN A 9 -43.68 -2.51 -63.47
CA ASN A 9 -42.90 -2.37 -64.72
C ASN A 9 -42.29 -0.93 -64.70
N GLY A 10 -41.32 -0.48 -65.50
CA GLY A 10 -40.59 -1.03 -66.64
C GLY A 10 -39.69 0.06 -67.31
N THR A 11 -38.61 -0.43 -67.94
CA THR A 11 -38.05 -0.08 -69.28
C THR A 11 -37.53 1.33 -69.67
N THR A 12 -36.18 1.40 -69.80
CA THR A 12 -35.32 1.76 -70.96
C THR A 12 -35.20 3.17 -71.60
N MET A 13 -33.92 3.57 -71.73
CA MET A 13 -33.18 4.25 -72.83
C MET A 13 -33.79 5.48 -73.56
N ASN A 14 -33.10 6.64 -73.51
CA ASN A 14 -32.33 7.21 -74.63
C ASN A 14 -31.72 8.60 -74.29
N ASP A 15 -30.60 8.89 -74.97
CA ASP A 15 -29.79 10.12 -74.94
C ASP A 15 -30.55 11.46 -75.01
N LYS A 16 -30.03 12.47 -74.26
CA LYS A 16 -29.88 13.89 -74.67
C LYS A 16 -29.22 14.72 -73.56
N ASN A 17 -28.02 15.24 -73.84
CA ASN A 17 -27.44 16.42 -73.20
C ASN A 17 -28.02 17.68 -73.91
N PRO A 18 -28.33 18.82 -73.27
CA PRO A 18 -27.28 19.75 -72.79
C PRO A 18 -27.59 20.55 -71.50
N ASN A 19 -26.51 20.88 -70.78
CA ASN A 19 -26.25 22.09 -69.98
C ASN A 19 -27.16 22.47 -68.79
N SER A 20 -26.67 22.21 -67.56
CA SER A 20 -26.49 23.25 -66.55
C SER A 20 -25.43 22.87 -65.49
N ARG A 21 -24.29 23.58 -65.58
CA ARG A 21 -23.35 24.04 -64.54
C ARG A 21 -23.25 23.28 -63.21
N GLY A 22 -22.04 22.78 -62.93
CA GLY A 22 -21.54 22.54 -61.56
C GLY A 22 -20.58 21.36 -61.49
N GLY A 23 -19.37 21.51 -62.02
CA GLY A 23 -18.37 20.45 -62.06
C GLY A 23 -17.92 19.99 -60.67
N THR A 24 -17.92 18.68 -60.47
CA THR A 24 -17.23 17.94 -59.42
C THR A 24 -15.72 18.13 -59.53
N GLY A 25 -15.10 18.64 -58.46
CA GLY A 25 -13.65 18.60 -58.24
C GLY A 25 -13.34 17.61 -57.12
N ASN A 26 -12.58 16.55 -57.44
CA ASN A 26 -11.97 15.62 -56.50
C ASN A 26 -11.19 16.38 -55.40
N ILE A 27 -11.44 16.07 -54.12
CA ILE A 27 -10.53 16.41 -53.02
C ILE A 27 -9.88 15.11 -52.52
N THR A 28 -8.84 14.68 -53.25
CA THR A 28 -7.83 13.73 -52.78
C THR A 28 -6.77 14.47 -51.94
N GLY A 29 -7.19 15.18 -50.88
CA GLY A 29 -6.31 16.05 -50.10
C GLY A 29 -6.03 15.58 -48.67
N ASN A 30 -6.97 14.87 -48.02
CA ASN A 30 -6.90 14.66 -46.57
C ASN A 30 -6.31 13.30 -46.13
N SER A 31 -6.17 12.34 -47.06
CA SER A 31 -5.62 11.01 -46.71
C SER A 31 -4.08 10.98 -46.73
N ASP A 32 -3.43 11.92 -47.42
CA ASP A 32 -1.97 11.99 -47.49
C ASP A 32 -1.37 12.78 -46.32
N GLN A 33 -2.09 13.79 -45.79
CA GLN A 33 -1.69 14.53 -44.60
C GLN A 33 -1.76 13.63 -43.35
N SER A 34 -2.87 12.94 -43.12
CA SER A 34 -3.03 11.95 -42.03
C SER A 34 -2.00 10.82 -42.09
N LYS A 35 -1.69 10.31 -43.31
CA LYS A 35 -0.63 9.30 -43.49
C LYS A 35 0.77 9.90 -43.36
N ARG A 36 0.97 11.20 -43.60
CA ARG A 36 2.24 11.91 -43.35
C ARG A 36 2.44 12.14 -41.85
N ASP A 37 1.40 12.59 -41.14
CA ASP A 37 1.44 12.84 -39.70
C ASP A 37 1.65 11.54 -38.91
N ALA A 38 1.00 10.44 -39.32
CA ALA A 38 1.27 9.11 -38.75
C ALA A 38 2.70 8.62 -39.03
N ARG A 39 3.28 8.96 -40.20
CA ARG A 39 4.67 8.64 -40.54
C ARG A 39 5.67 9.52 -39.79
N ILE A 40 5.33 10.78 -39.53
CA ILE A 40 6.13 11.72 -38.72
C ILE A 40 6.10 11.27 -37.25
N HIS A 41 4.94 10.88 -36.73
CA HIS A 41 4.77 10.33 -35.39
C HIS A 41 5.52 9.00 -35.19
N ASP A 42 5.36 8.04 -36.11
CA ASP A 42 6.08 6.76 -36.04
C ASP A 42 7.61 6.94 -36.18
N ARG A 43 8.05 7.93 -36.96
CA ARG A 43 9.46 8.28 -37.10
C ARG A 43 10.02 8.98 -35.86
N ALA A 44 9.25 9.89 -35.25
CA ALA A 44 9.58 10.51 -33.97
C ALA A 44 9.63 9.47 -32.84
N MET A 45 8.72 8.50 -32.83
CA MET A 45 8.70 7.38 -31.87
C MET A 45 9.90 6.44 -32.07
N ARG A 46 10.35 6.20 -33.32
CA ARG A 46 11.58 5.44 -33.60
C ARG A 46 12.84 6.18 -33.18
N ILE A 47 12.88 7.51 -33.33
CA ILE A 47 13.98 8.37 -32.87
C ILE A 47 14.01 8.42 -31.33
N ALA A 48 12.85 8.60 -30.67
CA ALA A 48 12.72 8.57 -29.22
C ALA A 48 13.12 7.22 -28.64
N LYS A 49 12.74 6.11 -29.29
CA LYS A 49 13.17 4.75 -28.90
C LYS A 49 14.67 4.55 -29.12
N ALA A 50 15.25 5.07 -30.20
CA ALA A 50 16.69 5.02 -30.44
C ALA A 50 17.49 5.86 -29.41
N MET A 51 16.94 6.99 -28.96
CA MET A 51 17.50 7.82 -27.88
C MET A 51 17.32 7.19 -26.49
N GLU A 52 16.16 6.58 -26.18
CA GLU A 52 15.88 5.82 -24.95
C GLU A 52 16.79 4.59 -24.84
N THR A 53 17.07 3.89 -25.96
CA THR A 53 17.89 2.66 -25.94
C THR A 53 19.39 2.95 -25.76
N ARG A 54 19.86 4.20 -25.92
CA ARG A 54 21.30 4.52 -26.03
C ARG A 54 21.82 5.75 -25.26
N LYS A 55 21.23 6.12 -24.10
CA LYS A 55 21.74 7.15 -23.15
C LYS A 55 22.20 8.48 -23.80
N MET A 56 21.26 9.35 -24.20
CA MET A 56 21.53 10.76 -24.53
C MET A 56 20.62 11.68 -23.70
N THR A 57 20.98 11.87 -22.42
CA THR A 57 20.37 12.84 -21.48
C THR A 57 21.45 13.74 -20.89
N ARG A 58 22.34 14.24 -21.74
CA ARG A 58 23.38 15.16 -21.30
C ARG A 58 23.53 16.30 -22.30
N MET A 59 22.56 17.22 -22.29
CA MET A 59 22.75 18.59 -22.79
C MET A 59 21.64 19.49 -22.22
N LYS A 60 22.08 20.57 -21.55
CA LYS A 60 21.32 21.64 -20.87
C LYS A 60 20.88 21.39 -19.42
N ASP A 61 21.86 21.13 -18.55
CA ASP A 61 21.85 21.74 -17.23
C ASP A 61 22.37 23.18 -17.36
N SER A 62 21.50 24.12 -17.75
CA SER A 62 21.68 25.55 -17.49
C SER A 62 20.46 26.36 -17.95
N GLU A 63 19.89 27.07 -16.99
CA GLU A 63 19.08 28.29 -17.11
C GLU A 63 17.59 28.17 -17.50
N GLN A 64 16.77 28.42 -16.47
CA GLN A 64 15.43 29.03 -16.48
C GLN A 64 14.38 28.47 -17.47
N GLY A 65 13.43 27.70 -16.92
CA GLY A 65 12.17 27.35 -17.57
C GLY A 65 11.54 26.13 -16.92
N GLU A 66 10.22 26.13 -16.71
CA GLU A 66 9.48 25.05 -16.04
C GLU A 66 9.76 23.66 -16.65
N ASN A 67 10.29 22.74 -15.83
CA ASN A 67 10.61 21.38 -16.22
C ASN A 67 9.35 20.55 -16.50
N LYS A 68 9.02 20.28 -17.77
CA LYS A 68 8.17 19.15 -18.15
C LYS A 68 9.05 17.94 -18.50
N SER A 69 8.95 16.86 -17.73
CA SER A 69 9.64 15.60 -18.08
C SER A 69 9.06 14.99 -19.37
N TRP A 70 9.87 14.22 -20.11
CA TRP A 70 9.40 13.45 -21.28
C TRP A 70 8.17 12.57 -20.98
N SER A 71 8.10 12.02 -19.77
CA SER A 71 6.95 11.26 -19.27
C SER A 71 5.70 12.10 -19.03
N SER A 72 5.85 13.38 -18.67
CA SER A 72 4.76 14.36 -18.53
C SER A 72 4.19 14.76 -19.90
N TRP A 73 5.06 15.07 -20.88
CA TRP A 73 4.65 15.37 -22.25
C TRP A 73 3.98 14.16 -22.94
N ARG A 74 4.49 12.94 -22.73
CA ARG A 74 3.91 11.69 -23.24
C ARG A 74 2.49 11.46 -22.70
N ARG A 75 2.25 11.72 -21.40
CA ARG A 75 0.89 11.66 -20.80
C ARG A 75 -0.01 12.74 -21.37
N GLU A 76 0.47 13.96 -21.55
CA GLU A 76 -0.31 15.09 -22.06
C GLU A 76 -0.77 14.86 -23.52
N GLN A 77 0.08 14.25 -24.36
CA GLN A 77 -0.29 13.89 -25.75
C GLN A 77 -1.21 12.67 -25.81
N SER A 78 -0.97 11.63 -25.02
CA SER A 78 -1.89 10.47 -24.96
C SER A 78 -3.25 10.84 -24.37
N LEU A 79 -3.32 11.81 -23.45
CA LEU A 79 -4.58 12.34 -22.92
C LEU A 79 -5.32 13.20 -23.96
N ARG A 80 -4.61 13.93 -24.82
CA ARG A 80 -5.21 14.62 -25.97
C ARG A 80 -5.78 13.67 -27.02
N GLU A 81 -5.23 12.47 -27.16
CA GLU A 81 -5.76 11.42 -28.04
C GLU A 81 -6.92 10.59 -27.43
N CYS A 82 -7.24 10.76 -26.13
CA CYS A 82 -8.20 9.90 -25.41
C CYS A 82 -9.49 10.58 -24.96
N ALA A 83 -9.80 11.82 -25.39
CA ALA A 83 -11.13 12.39 -25.19
C ALA A 83 -12.12 11.71 -26.15
N LYS A 84 -12.90 10.76 -25.63
CA LYS A 84 -14.03 10.13 -26.32
C LYS A 84 -15.31 10.83 -25.86
N ASP A 85 -16.14 11.24 -26.80
CA ASP A 85 -17.53 11.61 -26.51
C ASP A 85 -18.38 10.31 -26.41
N ASP A 86 -19.50 10.37 -25.69
CA ASP A 86 -20.29 9.22 -25.19
C ASP A 86 -20.84 8.24 -26.27
N ASP A 87 -20.64 8.51 -27.56
CA ASP A 87 -21.10 7.66 -28.67
C ASP A 87 -19.98 6.93 -29.45
N GLY A 88 -18.72 7.00 -29.00
CA GLY A 88 -17.69 6.05 -29.41
C GLY A 88 -17.14 6.15 -30.85
N GLU A 89 -17.24 7.32 -31.50
CA GLU A 89 -16.50 7.63 -32.74
C GLU A 89 -15.31 8.59 -32.49
N ASN A 90 -14.22 8.36 -33.21
CA ASN A 90 -12.93 9.04 -33.03
C ASN A 90 -12.92 10.35 -33.84
N ILE A 91 -13.00 11.51 -33.18
CA ILE A 91 -12.95 12.82 -33.84
C ILE A 91 -11.48 13.25 -33.94
N GLY A 92 -10.96 13.39 -35.17
CA GLY A 92 -9.63 13.98 -35.42
C GLY A 92 -9.52 15.43 -34.93
N PRO A 93 -8.30 16.00 -34.86
CA PRO A 93 -8.05 17.23 -34.11
C PRO A 93 -8.77 18.42 -34.75
N SER A 94 -9.82 18.90 -34.07
CA SER A 94 -10.45 20.19 -34.33
C SER A 94 -9.61 21.27 -33.65
N THR A 95 -9.05 22.15 -34.47
CA THR A 95 -8.47 23.44 -34.11
C THR A 95 -9.38 24.27 -33.22
N ALA A 96 -8.93 24.62 -32.02
CA ALA A 96 -9.51 25.72 -31.23
C ALA A 96 -8.45 26.37 -30.32
N VAL A 97 -7.67 27.25 -30.93
CA VAL A 97 -7.08 28.43 -30.31
C VAL A 97 -8.22 29.23 -29.67
N GLN A 98 -8.14 29.51 -28.37
CA GLN A 98 -8.99 30.51 -27.72
C GLN A 98 -8.70 31.88 -28.34
N LYS A 99 -9.68 32.40 -29.09
CA LYS A 99 -9.78 33.82 -29.45
C LYS A 99 -9.99 34.64 -28.18
N ASN A 100 -9.05 35.53 -27.89
CA ASN A 100 -9.33 36.75 -27.14
C ASN A 100 -9.29 37.94 -28.11
N GLN A 101 -10.41 38.68 -28.08
CA GLN A 101 -10.60 40.11 -28.34
C GLN A 101 -10.47 40.67 -29.77
N ASP A 102 -11.65 41.06 -30.26
CA ASP A 102 -12.07 42.43 -30.63
C ASP A 102 -11.31 43.23 -31.70
N ASP A 103 -12.13 43.64 -32.68
CA ASP A 103 -12.11 44.87 -33.49
C ASP A 103 -11.12 45.04 -34.66
N ASP A 104 -11.70 44.88 -35.86
CA ASP A 104 -11.73 45.87 -36.96
C ASP A 104 -10.46 46.68 -37.26
N ASN A 105 -9.73 46.29 -38.32
CA ASN A 105 -9.54 47.19 -39.47
C ASN A 105 -9.00 46.49 -40.74
N MET A 106 -9.54 46.91 -41.88
CA MET A 106 -9.09 46.60 -43.24
C MET A 106 -7.66 47.10 -43.53
N ASN A 107 -6.81 46.27 -44.12
CA ASN A 107 -6.47 46.30 -45.57
C ASN A 107 -5.20 45.48 -45.88
N ASN A 108 -5.32 44.73 -46.98
CA ASN A 108 -4.34 43.94 -47.71
C ASN A 108 -2.89 44.47 -47.74
N ASP A 109 -1.89 43.59 -47.57
CA ASP A 109 -1.07 43.15 -48.70
C ASP A 109 -0.19 41.91 -48.40
N THR A 110 -0.24 40.95 -49.32
CA THR A 110 0.81 40.04 -49.82
C THR A 110 1.97 39.55 -48.93
N SER A 111 1.93 38.26 -48.56
CA SER A 111 2.94 37.21 -48.92
C SER A 111 2.84 36.01 -47.96
N TYR A 112 2.24 34.91 -48.42
CA TYR A 112 2.49 33.60 -47.81
C TYR A 112 3.87 33.15 -48.30
N THR A 113 4.90 33.28 -47.47
CA THR A 113 6.18 32.62 -47.72
C THR A 113 6.03 31.13 -47.40
N GLU A 114 6.40 30.27 -48.35
CA GLU A 114 6.48 28.80 -48.26
C GLU A 114 7.54 28.31 -47.24
N GLU A 115 7.86 29.07 -46.19
CA GLU A 115 9.05 28.86 -45.37
C GLU A 115 8.83 28.00 -44.11
N ASN A 116 7.60 27.60 -43.76
CA ASN A 116 7.33 26.90 -42.50
C ASN A 116 6.76 25.47 -42.65
N GLU A 117 6.98 24.77 -43.76
CA GLU A 117 6.57 23.35 -43.90
C GLU A 117 7.62 22.33 -43.44
N ASN A 118 8.80 22.78 -43.02
CA ASN A 118 9.91 21.90 -42.63
C ASN A 118 10.27 21.96 -41.14
N MET A 119 9.53 22.65 -40.27
CA MET A 119 9.87 22.74 -38.83
C MET A 119 9.06 21.74 -37.99
N ILE A 120 9.74 20.96 -37.15
CA ILE A 120 9.14 20.03 -36.20
C ILE A 120 9.45 20.53 -34.79
N GLU A 121 8.41 20.70 -33.98
CA GLU A 121 8.54 21.05 -32.57
C GLU A 121 9.09 19.86 -31.77
N THR A 122 10.20 20.08 -31.05
CA THR A 122 10.83 19.05 -30.22
C THR A 122 11.06 19.60 -28.81
N PRO A 123 11.35 18.74 -27.80
CA PRO A 123 11.68 19.20 -26.45
C PRO A 123 12.96 20.05 -26.34
N PHE A 124 13.69 20.24 -27.45
CA PHE A 124 14.86 21.10 -27.54
C PHE A 124 14.61 22.40 -28.35
N GLY A 125 13.36 22.63 -28.78
CA GLY A 125 12.94 23.73 -29.66
C GLY A 125 12.46 23.23 -31.03
N GLU A 126 11.98 24.16 -31.87
CA GLU A 126 11.63 23.88 -33.27
C GLU A 126 12.89 23.57 -34.09
N MET A 127 12.87 22.46 -34.82
CA MET A 127 13.99 22.01 -35.65
C MET A 127 13.56 21.66 -37.07
N GLU A 128 14.38 22.01 -38.04
CA GLU A 128 14.13 21.70 -39.44
C GLU A 128 14.25 20.19 -39.73
N LEU A 129 13.32 19.67 -40.53
CA LEU A 129 13.19 18.27 -40.94
C LEU A 129 14.42 17.80 -41.72
N VAL A 130 15.08 18.73 -42.43
CA VAL A 130 16.37 18.51 -43.09
C VAL A 130 17.49 18.34 -42.07
N VAL A 131 17.53 19.14 -41.01
CA VAL A 131 18.50 18.99 -39.90
C VAL A 131 18.30 17.66 -39.19
N ILE A 132 17.04 17.25 -38.99
CA ILE A 132 16.70 15.94 -38.40
C ILE A 132 17.14 14.79 -39.33
N ASN A 133 16.92 14.92 -40.64
CA ASN A 133 17.38 13.94 -41.63
C ASN A 133 18.91 13.85 -41.68
N GLN A 134 19.60 14.99 -41.65
CA GLN A 134 21.06 15.05 -41.58
C GLN A 134 21.58 14.49 -40.25
N LEU A 135 20.87 14.64 -39.13
CA LEU A 135 21.23 14.02 -37.87
C LEU A 135 21.08 12.49 -37.94
N VAL A 136 19.99 12.01 -38.54
CA VAL A 136 19.74 10.58 -38.75
C VAL A 136 20.76 9.98 -39.72
N GLU A 137 21.11 10.69 -40.79
CA GLU A 137 22.15 10.30 -41.74
C GLU A 137 23.54 10.39 -41.11
N ALA A 138 23.85 11.41 -40.30
CA ALA A 138 25.09 11.49 -39.54
C ALA A 138 25.18 10.40 -38.45
N ILE A 139 24.06 9.96 -37.85
CA ILE A 139 24.01 8.80 -36.96
C ILE A 139 24.22 7.50 -37.75
N ARG A 140 23.69 7.43 -38.98
CA ARG A 140 23.79 6.26 -39.87
C ARG A 140 25.17 6.12 -40.50
N ASP A 141 25.79 7.23 -40.89
CA ASP A 141 27.06 7.32 -41.62
C ASP A 141 28.25 7.57 -40.67
N GLY A 142 28.02 8.20 -39.52
CA GLY A 142 29.02 8.57 -38.51
C GLY A 142 29.37 7.49 -37.48
N TRP A 143 28.85 6.27 -37.62
CA TRP A 143 29.29 5.09 -36.84
C TRP A 143 30.14 4.12 -37.68
N HIS A 144 30.86 4.65 -38.68
CA HIS A 144 32.03 3.99 -39.26
C HIS A 144 33.36 4.44 -38.66
N GLY A 145 33.34 5.46 -37.79
CA GLY A 145 34.43 5.65 -36.83
C GLY A 145 34.28 4.62 -35.74
N THR A 146 35.34 3.85 -35.44
CA THR A 146 35.44 3.10 -34.18
C THR A 146 34.86 3.98 -33.07
N PRO A 147 33.86 3.51 -32.30
CA PRO A 147 33.41 4.28 -31.15
C PRO A 147 34.66 4.68 -30.37
N PRO A 148 34.77 5.95 -29.92
CA PRO A 148 35.90 6.35 -29.11
C PRO A 148 36.08 5.27 -28.04
N PRO A 149 37.31 4.75 -27.85
CA PRO A 149 37.53 3.60 -27.00
C PRO A 149 36.75 3.81 -25.72
N HIS A 150 35.89 2.86 -25.37
CA HIS A 150 35.08 2.97 -24.16
C HIS A 150 36.07 3.13 -23.01
N VAL A 151 36.25 4.36 -22.53
CA VAL A 151 37.06 4.62 -21.36
C VAL A 151 36.25 4.03 -20.23
N PRO A 152 36.68 2.91 -19.64
CA PRO A 152 35.90 2.29 -18.59
C PRO A 152 35.78 3.33 -17.47
N SER A 153 34.60 3.39 -16.83
CA SER A 153 34.41 4.26 -15.68
C SER A 153 35.49 3.97 -14.62
N GLN A 154 35.79 4.93 -13.75
CA GLN A 154 36.72 4.67 -12.65
C GLN A 154 36.31 3.42 -11.86
N GLN A 155 35.01 3.24 -11.62
CA GLN A 155 34.48 2.04 -10.99
C GLN A 155 34.82 0.76 -11.75
N GLN A 156 34.62 0.72 -13.08
CA GLN A 156 34.91 -0.48 -13.87
C GLN A 156 36.39 -0.86 -13.78
N ARG A 157 37.30 0.12 -13.90
CA ARG A 157 38.75 -0.12 -13.78
C ARG A 157 39.13 -0.70 -12.41
N GLU A 158 38.49 -0.20 -11.35
CA GLU A 158 38.73 -0.66 -9.97
C GLU A 158 38.16 -2.06 -9.72
N VAL A 159 37.00 -2.39 -10.32
CA VAL A 159 36.44 -3.74 -10.34
C VAL A 159 37.39 -4.71 -11.05
N ASP A 160 37.86 -4.35 -12.25
CA ASP A 160 38.80 -5.17 -13.03
C ASP A 160 40.11 -5.40 -12.25
N THR A 161 40.63 -4.35 -11.61
CA THR A 161 41.83 -4.44 -10.74
C THR A 161 41.60 -5.37 -9.55
N PHE A 162 40.40 -5.35 -8.95
CA PHE A 162 40.09 -6.16 -7.77
C PHE A 162 39.98 -7.66 -8.07
N PHE A 163 39.41 -8.04 -9.22
CA PHE A 163 39.26 -9.42 -9.65
C PHE A 163 40.46 -9.97 -10.46
N ALA A 164 41.35 -9.09 -10.91
CA ALA A 164 42.38 -9.30 -11.95
C ALA A 164 41.83 -9.15 -13.38
N GLU A 165 42.65 -8.60 -14.30
CA GLU A 165 42.25 -8.16 -15.64
C GLU A 165 41.67 -9.28 -16.53
N ASP A 166 41.98 -10.55 -16.25
CA ASP A 166 41.54 -11.73 -17.00
C ASP A 166 40.35 -12.47 -16.37
N ALA A 167 39.80 -11.98 -15.25
CA ALA A 167 38.66 -12.60 -14.59
C ALA A 167 37.37 -12.46 -15.44
N ASP A 168 36.63 -13.56 -15.62
CA ASP A 168 35.30 -13.53 -16.25
C ASP A 168 34.27 -13.03 -15.23
N VAL A 169 34.06 -11.72 -15.19
CA VAL A 169 33.17 -11.10 -14.21
C VAL A 169 31.70 -11.16 -14.67
N HIS A 170 30.79 -11.48 -13.75
CA HIS A 170 29.35 -11.46 -13.93
C HIS A 170 28.67 -10.50 -12.94
N THR A 171 27.66 -9.80 -13.44
CA THR A 171 26.89 -8.80 -12.71
C THR A 171 25.44 -9.24 -12.59
N ASP A 172 24.89 -9.18 -11.38
CA ASP A 172 23.49 -9.46 -11.06
C ASP A 172 22.87 -8.22 -10.40
N GLY A 173 21.81 -7.68 -11.00
CA GLY A 173 21.16 -6.43 -10.60
C GLY A 173 19.76 -6.67 -10.04
N HIS A 174 19.45 -6.03 -8.92
CA HIS A 174 18.16 -6.19 -8.24
C HIS A 174 17.52 -4.84 -7.95
N HIS A 175 16.42 -4.55 -8.66
CA HIS A 175 15.58 -3.37 -8.44
C HIS A 175 14.47 -3.65 -7.45
N MET A 176 14.18 -2.64 -6.61
CA MET A 176 13.31 -2.80 -5.46
C MET A 176 12.55 -1.53 -5.16
N SER A 177 11.36 -1.66 -4.56
CA SER A 177 10.71 -0.50 -3.96
C SER A 177 11.57 0.08 -2.84
N VAL A 178 11.52 1.42 -2.69
CA VAL A 178 12.34 2.18 -1.73
C VAL A 178 12.42 1.52 -0.35
N ARG A 179 11.26 1.20 0.24
CA ARG A 179 11.18 0.58 1.57
C ARG A 179 11.88 -0.77 1.65
N ARG A 180 11.67 -1.65 0.67
CA ARG A 180 12.26 -2.99 0.65
C ARG A 180 13.77 -2.92 0.39
N GLY A 181 14.18 -2.10 -0.57
CA GLY A 181 15.57 -1.89 -0.94
C GLY A 181 16.42 -1.45 0.26
N LEU A 182 15.96 -0.44 1.00
CA LEU A 182 16.67 0.07 2.17
C LEU A 182 16.82 -0.97 3.30
N LEU A 183 15.79 -1.79 3.55
CA LEU A 183 15.88 -2.86 4.55
C LEU A 183 16.81 -4.01 4.11
N TYR A 184 16.91 -4.26 2.80
CA TYR A 184 17.87 -5.21 2.26
C TYR A 184 19.29 -4.65 2.28
N PHE A 185 19.49 -3.36 2.01
CA PHE A 185 20.79 -2.68 2.14
C PHE A 185 21.32 -2.78 3.58
N HIS A 186 20.42 -2.72 4.55
CA HIS A 186 20.79 -2.95 5.95
C HIS A 186 21.21 -4.41 6.17
N SER A 187 20.45 -5.36 5.64
CA SER A 187 20.74 -6.78 5.87
C SER A 187 22.00 -7.27 5.14
N ILE A 188 22.27 -6.80 3.92
CA ILE A 188 23.55 -7.08 3.25
C ILE A 188 24.72 -6.46 4.02
N SER A 189 24.55 -5.28 4.62
CA SER A 189 25.60 -4.66 5.42
C SER A 189 25.94 -5.51 6.64
N GLN A 190 24.93 -6.01 7.35
CA GLN A 190 25.10 -6.90 8.50
C GLN A 190 25.74 -8.23 8.10
N LEU A 191 25.30 -8.84 6.99
CA LEU A 191 25.91 -10.07 6.46
C LEU A 191 27.40 -9.86 6.11
N ILE A 192 27.72 -8.75 5.44
CA ILE A 192 29.10 -8.40 5.09
C ILE A 192 29.95 -8.27 6.34
N GLU A 193 29.50 -7.52 7.34
CA GLU A 193 30.24 -7.33 8.60
C GLU A 193 30.50 -8.67 9.32
N ALA A 194 29.52 -9.57 9.30
CA ALA A 194 29.61 -10.88 9.92
C ALA A 194 30.56 -11.83 9.19
N GLU A 195 30.42 -11.99 7.86
CA GLU A 195 31.03 -13.10 7.12
C GLU A 195 32.12 -12.68 6.11
N TYR A 196 32.29 -11.38 5.86
CA TYR A 196 33.18 -10.86 4.84
C TYR A 196 34.18 -9.83 5.40
N GLU A 197 35.37 -9.82 4.82
CA GLU A 197 36.35 -8.75 5.01
C GLU A 197 36.08 -7.66 3.98
N VAL A 198 36.01 -6.40 4.43
CA VAL A 198 35.81 -5.23 3.57
C VAL A 198 37.16 -4.63 3.24
N HIS A 199 37.55 -4.70 1.97
CA HIS A 199 38.81 -4.13 1.47
C HIS A 199 38.69 -2.63 1.25
N ARG A 200 37.54 -2.18 0.73
CA ARG A 200 37.29 -0.78 0.39
C ARG A 200 35.79 -0.49 0.35
N THR A 201 35.42 0.70 0.82
CA THR A 201 34.09 1.28 0.66
C THR A 201 34.26 2.68 0.06
N THR A 202 33.68 2.94 -1.10
CA THR A 202 33.78 4.23 -1.79
C THR A 202 32.54 4.45 -2.66
N ASN A 203 32.42 5.60 -3.30
CA ASN A 203 31.38 5.88 -4.28
C ASN A 203 32.03 6.61 -5.46
N TYR A 204 31.50 6.43 -6.66
CA TYR A 204 32.06 7.01 -7.88
C TYR A 204 31.08 8.01 -8.49
N THR A 205 31.61 8.98 -9.22
CA THR A 205 30.80 9.84 -10.08
C THR A 205 30.45 9.09 -11.37
N SER A 206 29.38 9.50 -12.06
CA SER A 206 28.97 8.92 -13.35
C SER A 206 29.95 9.24 -14.51
N GLY A 207 31.02 10.01 -14.25
CA GLY A 207 32.05 10.38 -15.22
C GLY A 207 33.24 9.41 -15.27
N PRO A 208 34.20 9.65 -16.18
CA PRO A 208 35.42 8.83 -16.29
C PRO A 208 36.34 8.96 -15.07
N GLU A 209 36.22 10.05 -14.31
CA GLU A 209 37.05 10.36 -13.15
C GLU A 209 36.20 10.92 -12.01
N GLY A 210 36.51 10.50 -10.78
CA GLY A 210 36.01 11.10 -9.55
C GLY A 210 35.45 10.07 -8.59
N GLU A 211 36.12 9.91 -7.45
CA GLU A 211 35.50 9.37 -6.24
C GLU A 211 34.69 10.47 -5.55
N ARG A 212 33.61 10.06 -4.91
CA ARG A 212 32.79 10.89 -4.05
C ARG A 212 32.51 10.17 -2.74
N PRO A 213 32.14 10.90 -1.68
CA PRO A 213 31.70 10.27 -0.45
C PRO A 213 30.51 9.31 -0.69
N CYS A 214 30.48 8.23 0.09
CA CYS A 214 29.31 7.38 0.18
C CYS A 214 28.13 8.15 0.79
N THR A 215 26.92 7.82 0.37
CA THR A 215 25.70 8.37 0.97
C THR A 215 25.13 7.34 1.93
N PHE A 216 24.74 7.83 3.11
CA PHE A 216 24.02 7.06 4.11
C PHE A 216 22.63 7.64 4.30
N THR A 217 21.68 6.78 4.64
CA THR A 217 20.30 7.16 4.89
C THR A 217 19.85 6.54 6.21
N GLU A 218 19.22 7.35 7.06
CA GLU A 218 18.61 6.84 8.27
C GLU A 218 17.32 6.08 7.91
N ILE A 219 17.19 4.86 8.42
CA ILE A 219 16.05 4.00 8.19
C ILE A 219 15.52 3.46 9.51
N GLN A 220 14.21 3.21 9.55
CA GLN A 220 13.59 2.52 10.68
C GLN A 220 13.84 1.02 10.58
N ILE A 221 14.23 0.39 11.69
CA ILE A 221 14.50 -1.06 11.83
C ILE A 221 13.77 -1.67 13.05
N GLY A 222 12.71 -1.00 13.49
CA GLY A 222 11.82 -1.36 14.58
C GLY A 222 10.94 -0.17 14.98
N PRO A 223 9.88 -0.36 15.79
CA PRO A 223 8.90 0.69 16.10
C PRO A 223 9.51 2.00 16.60
N LYS A 224 10.59 1.93 17.38
CA LYS A 224 11.30 3.09 17.96
C LYS A 224 12.81 3.07 17.71
N ARG A 225 13.27 2.29 16.72
CA ARG A 225 14.70 2.10 16.44
C ARG A 225 15.02 2.48 15.00
N THR A 226 16.00 3.34 14.85
CA THR A 226 16.56 3.73 13.56
C THR A 226 18.02 3.32 13.45
N THR A 227 18.56 3.30 12.24
CA THR A 227 19.98 3.09 11.96
C THR A 227 20.34 3.76 10.64
N GLU A 228 21.61 4.11 10.46
CA GLU A 228 22.12 4.55 9.16
C GLU A 228 22.52 3.34 8.31
N VAL A 229 22.10 3.36 7.04
CA VAL A 229 22.47 2.35 6.05
C VAL A 229 23.18 3.01 4.88
N LEU A 230 24.18 2.32 4.32
CA LEU A 230 24.79 2.72 3.05
C LEU A 230 23.71 2.69 1.95
N SER A 231 23.30 3.86 1.47
CA SER A 231 22.25 4.01 0.45
C SER A 231 22.81 4.33 -0.92
N HIS A 232 24.04 4.86 -1.00
CA HIS A 232 24.79 4.99 -2.25
C HIS A 232 26.28 4.71 -2.02
N GLY A 233 26.79 3.63 -2.62
CA GLY A 233 28.21 3.32 -2.61
C GLY A 233 28.54 1.93 -3.14
N VAL A 234 29.83 1.64 -3.14
CA VAL A 234 30.46 0.42 -3.64
C VAL A 234 31.32 -0.17 -2.54
N ARG A 235 31.15 -1.46 -2.27
CA ARG A 235 31.96 -2.24 -1.32
C ARG A 235 32.69 -3.37 -2.02
N TYR A 236 33.99 -3.42 -1.84
CA TYR A 236 34.87 -4.50 -2.30
C TYR A 236 35.10 -5.45 -1.13
N ILE A 237 34.67 -6.70 -1.26
CA ILE A 237 34.60 -7.64 -0.14
C ILE A 237 35.19 -9.00 -0.49
N SER A 238 35.71 -9.73 0.50
CA SER A 238 36.06 -11.15 0.36
C SER A 238 35.53 -11.98 1.52
N HIS A 239 34.95 -13.14 1.23
CA HIS A 239 34.41 -14.02 2.25
C HIS A 239 35.54 -14.55 3.16
N LYS A 240 35.41 -14.36 4.48
CA LYS A 240 36.48 -14.60 5.48
C LYS A 240 37.03 -16.03 5.46
N LYS A 241 36.21 -17.03 5.12
CA LYS A 241 36.63 -18.44 5.12
C LYS A 241 37.09 -18.97 3.78
N THR A 242 36.55 -18.45 2.68
CA THR A 242 36.75 -19.04 1.33
C THR A 242 37.61 -18.16 0.44
N GLY A 243 37.86 -16.90 0.82
CA GLY A 243 38.60 -15.92 0.03
C GLY A 243 37.83 -15.40 -1.19
N ARG A 244 36.61 -15.89 -1.44
CA ARG A 244 35.78 -15.51 -2.60
C ARG A 244 35.50 -14.01 -2.59
N LYS A 245 35.75 -13.35 -3.72
CA LYS A 245 35.64 -11.90 -3.88
C LYS A 245 34.29 -11.51 -4.45
N PHE A 246 33.76 -10.37 -3.99
CA PHE A 246 32.57 -9.74 -4.55
C PHE A 246 32.71 -8.22 -4.53
N VAL A 247 32.02 -7.56 -5.45
CA VAL A 247 31.78 -6.11 -5.37
C VAL A 247 30.28 -5.88 -5.27
N VAL A 248 29.86 -5.16 -4.23
CA VAL A 248 28.45 -4.84 -3.97
C VAL A 248 28.27 -3.35 -4.19
N VAL A 249 27.41 -3.00 -5.13
CA VAL A 249 27.01 -1.64 -5.45
C VAL A 249 25.59 -1.44 -4.94
N VAL A 250 25.36 -0.38 -4.19
CA VAL A 250 24.03 0.04 -3.75
C VAL A 250 23.83 1.49 -4.15
N GLY A 251 22.64 1.84 -4.63
CA GLY A 251 22.36 3.21 -5.11
C GLY A 251 21.01 3.32 -5.80
N PRO A 252 20.46 4.53 -5.97
CA PRO A 252 19.37 4.75 -6.90
C PRO A 252 19.83 4.49 -8.33
N ASN A 253 18.97 3.91 -9.15
CA ASN A 253 19.18 3.91 -10.61
C ASN A 253 18.95 5.35 -11.14
N ASP A 254 19.75 5.75 -12.13
CA ASP A 254 19.89 7.14 -12.61
C ASP A 254 18.59 7.79 -13.15
N TYR A 255 17.45 7.07 -13.22
CA TYR A 255 16.26 7.50 -13.96
C TYR A 255 14.90 7.42 -13.22
N ASP A 256 14.72 6.53 -12.24
CA ASP A 256 13.45 6.36 -11.49
C ASP A 256 13.58 6.57 -9.97
N GLY A 257 14.82 6.61 -9.45
CA GLY A 257 15.11 6.80 -8.03
C GLY A 257 14.85 5.56 -7.16
N ASP A 258 14.48 4.42 -7.77
CA ASP A 258 14.31 3.17 -7.04
C ASP A 258 15.68 2.62 -6.61
N PRO A 259 15.81 2.12 -5.36
CA PRO A 259 17.06 1.50 -4.93
C PRO A 259 17.38 0.25 -5.75
N GLU A 260 18.63 0.18 -6.18
CA GLU A 260 19.23 -0.94 -6.86
C GLU A 260 20.38 -1.49 -6.03
N MET A 261 20.45 -2.82 -5.94
CA MET A 261 21.62 -3.54 -5.49
C MET A 261 22.20 -4.33 -6.64
N THR A 262 23.48 -4.09 -6.94
CA THR A 262 24.20 -4.79 -8.00
C THR A 262 25.37 -5.55 -7.41
N ILE A 263 25.36 -6.86 -7.58
CA ILE A 263 26.38 -7.78 -7.09
C ILE A 263 27.22 -8.22 -8.26
N ILE A 264 28.53 -8.02 -8.13
CA ILE A 264 29.52 -8.37 -9.13
C ILE A 264 30.41 -9.47 -8.54
N GLY A 265 30.62 -10.55 -9.26
CA GLY A 265 31.47 -11.67 -8.85
C GLY A 265 32.06 -12.41 -10.05
N ASP A 266 32.96 -13.35 -9.80
CA ASP A 266 33.54 -14.19 -10.85
C ASP A 266 32.49 -15.23 -11.35
N ARG A 267 32.36 -15.36 -12.69
CA ARG A 267 31.44 -16.27 -13.35
C ARG A 267 31.91 -17.72 -13.30
N ASN A 268 33.22 -17.97 -13.37
CA ASN A 268 33.78 -19.33 -13.24
C ASN A 268 33.48 -19.93 -11.87
N GLU A 269 33.19 -19.04 -10.94
CA GLU A 269 32.79 -19.34 -9.60
C GLU A 269 31.25 -19.53 -9.50
N GLY A 270 30.43 -18.91 -10.35
CA GLY A 270 28.96 -19.06 -10.39
C GLY A 270 28.16 -18.28 -9.33
N LYS A 271 28.69 -17.18 -8.76
CA LYS A 271 28.38 -16.81 -7.36
C LYS A 271 27.64 -15.50 -7.09
N ALA A 272 27.44 -14.59 -8.05
CA ALA A 272 26.78 -13.31 -7.75
C ALA A 272 25.37 -13.51 -7.14
N ASN A 273 24.60 -14.41 -7.75
CA ASN A 273 23.28 -14.84 -7.26
C ASN A 273 23.36 -15.65 -5.94
N GLU A 274 24.50 -16.28 -5.61
CA GLU A 274 24.66 -16.95 -4.30
C GLU A 274 24.66 -15.92 -3.16
N LEU A 275 25.41 -14.83 -3.30
CA LEU A 275 25.45 -13.77 -2.29
C LEU A 275 24.08 -13.11 -2.12
N TRP A 276 23.34 -12.89 -3.21
CA TRP A 276 21.96 -12.41 -3.12
C TRP A 276 21.07 -13.36 -2.31
N LYS A 277 21.16 -14.67 -2.59
CA LYS A 277 20.40 -15.69 -1.84
C LYS A 277 20.83 -15.76 -0.38
N ASP A 278 22.12 -15.61 -0.07
CA ASP A 278 22.63 -15.54 1.30
C ASP A 278 22.09 -14.32 2.03
N MET A 279 22.07 -13.16 1.37
CA MET A 279 21.45 -11.95 1.91
C MET A 279 19.96 -12.14 2.19
N LEU A 280 19.19 -12.73 1.26
CA LEU A 280 17.78 -13.01 1.50
C LEU A 280 17.58 -14.00 2.67
N ARG A 281 18.42 -15.04 2.77
CA ARG A 281 18.39 -15.96 3.92
C ARG A 281 18.69 -15.24 5.23
N TRP A 282 19.68 -14.35 5.24
CA TRP A 282 20.01 -13.50 6.38
C TRP A 282 18.84 -12.60 6.76
N PHE A 283 18.27 -11.88 5.78
CA PHE A 283 17.13 -11.00 5.94
C PHE A 283 15.94 -11.73 6.58
N HIS A 284 15.62 -12.93 6.11
CA HIS A 284 14.49 -13.70 6.62
C HIS A 284 14.72 -14.30 8.02
N ARG A 285 15.96 -14.68 8.35
CA ARG A 285 16.27 -15.33 9.62
C ARG A 285 16.60 -14.35 10.75
N GLN A 286 17.20 -13.21 10.42
CA GLN A 286 17.80 -12.29 11.38
C GLN A 286 17.62 -10.82 11.00
N GLY A 287 16.99 -10.54 9.85
CA GLY A 287 16.79 -9.19 9.37
C GLY A 287 15.80 -8.40 10.22
N PRO A 288 15.60 -7.11 9.88
CA PRO A 288 14.92 -6.16 10.75
C PRO A 288 13.43 -6.44 10.95
N LEU A 289 12.79 -7.27 10.11
CA LEU A 289 11.37 -7.63 10.26
C LEU A 289 11.16 -8.87 11.14
N LYS A 290 12.22 -9.64 11.44
CA LYS A 290 12.10 -10.87 12.22
C LYS A 290 11.69 -10.55 13.67
N GLY A 291 10.63 -11.20 14.16
CA GLY A 291 10.05 -10.98 15.50
C GLY A 291 9.31 -9.65 15.69
N GLN A 292 9.14 -8.85 14.63
CA GLN A 292 8.46 -7.55 14.70
C GLN A 292 6.97 -7.66 14.33
N VAL A 293 6.20 -6.63 14.68
CA VAL A 293 4.86 -6.40 14.12
C VAL A 293 4.98 -5.43 12.97
N VAL A 294 4.51 -5.86 11.80
CA VAL A 294 4.60 -5.10 10.57
C VAL A 294 3.28 -5.13 9.81
N ASP A 295 3.03 -4.12 8.97
CA ASP A 295 1.93 -4.16 8.02
C ASP A 295 2.30 -4.93 6.74
N ALA A 296 1.34 -5.11 5.82
CA ALA A 296 1.61 -5.75 4.52
C ALA A 296 2.60 -4.98 3.63
N ARG A 297 2.83 -3.69 3.93
CA ARG A 297 3.72 -2.76 3.24
C ARG A 297 5.11 -2.67 3.88
N TRP A 298 5.38 -3.48 4.92
CA TRP A 298 6.65 -3.60 5.65
C TRP A 298 6.97 -2.39 6.55
N ASN A 299 5.94 -1.67 6.98
CA ASN A 299 6.07 -0.64 8.02
C ASN A 299 5.97 -1.28 9.40
N PHE A 300 6.74 -0.78 10.36
CA PHE A 300 6.66 -1.24 11.74
C PHE A 300 5.43 -0.63 12.41
N ILE A 301 4.62 -1.47 13.03
CA ILE A 301 3.44 -1.01 13.75
C ILE A 301 3.82 -0.81 15.22
N ASN A 302 3.58 0.40 15.73
CA ASN A 302 3.59 0.64 17.16
C ASN A 302 2.22 0.24 17.72
N HIS A 303 2.19 -0.78 18.57
CA HIS A 303 0.97 -1.25 19.21
C HIS A 303 1.05 -0.99 20.72
N GLU A 304 -0.09 -1.01 21.39
CA GLU A 304 -0.15 -0.98 22.85
C GLU A 304 0.36 -2.30 23.43
N ASP A 305 0.98 -2.24 24.61
CA ASP A 305 1.35 -3.42 25.38
C ASP A 305 0.12 -3.85 26.19
N VAL A 306 -0.70 -4.72 25.59
CA VAL A 306 -1.91 -5.28 26.19
C VAL A 306 -1.61 -6.68 26.69
N ASP A 307 -1.71 -6.90 28.00
CA ASP A 307 -1.57 -8.25 28.56
C ASP A 307 -2.78 -9.11 28.15
N LEU A 308 -2.59 -10.41 27.97
CA LEU A 308 -3.70 -11.34 27.78
C LEU A 308 -4.68 -11.32 28.96
N ASP A 309 -4.19 -11.02 30.17
CA ASP A 309 -5.03 -10.86 31.35
C ASP A 309 -5.95 -9.63 31.28
N ASP A 310 -5.57 -8.60 30.50
CA ASP A 310 -6.43 -7.44 30.24
C ASP A 310 -7.57 -7.78 29.26
N VAL A 311 -7.43 -8.86 28.48
CA VAL A 311 -8.48 -9.33 27.58
C VAL A 311 -9.43 -10.26 28.33
N VAL A 312 -10.48 -9.65 28.86
CA VAL A 312 -11.50 -10.33 29.64
C VAL A 312 -12.40 -11.18 28.74
N LEU A 313 -12.13 -12.49 28.70
CA LEU A 313 -12.88 -13.50 27.94
C LEU A 313 -13.50 -14.55 28.87
N ASP A 314 -14.51 -15.27 28.37
CA ASP A 314 -14.96 -16.49 29.02
C ASP A 314 -13.79 -17.48 29.18
N HIS A 315 -13.70 -18.16 30.32
CA HIS A 315 -12.58 -19.04 30.64
C HIS A 315 -12.37 -20.12 29.59
N LYS A 316 -13.44 -20.79 29.12
CA LYS A 316 -13.33 -21.85 28.12
C LYS A 316 -12.82 -21.28 26.81
N LEU A 317 -13.30 -20.10 26.45
CA LEU A 317 -12.86 -19.45 25.23
C LEU A 317 -11.38 -19.02 25.31
N ARG A 318 -10.98 -18.40 26.42
CA ARG A 318 -9.60 -18.03 26.69
C ARG A 318 -8.66 -19.23 26.54
N THR A 319 -8.95 -20.33 27.24
CA THR A 319 -8.15 -21.56 27.14
C THR A 319 -8.10 -22.08 25.69
N THR A 320 -9.21 -22.02 24.96
CA THR A 320 -9.24 -22.44 23.56
C THR A 320 -8.31 -21.59 22.71
N LEU A 321 -8.34 -20.27 22.84
CA LEU A 321 -7.47 -19.38 22.08
C LEU A 321 -6.00 -19.54 22.47
N GLU A 322 -5.69 -19.65 23.77
CA GLU A 322 -4.33 -19.83 24.26
C GLU A 322 -3.68 -21.11 23.69
N ILE A 323 -4.43 -22.22 23.67
CA ILE A 323 -3.95 -23.48 23.09
C ILE A 323 -3.71 -23.34 21.58
N ASN A 324 -4.66 -22.73 20.86
CA ASN A 324 -4.63 -22.72 19.40
C ASN A 324 -3.73 -21.62 18.81
N VAL A 325 -3.34 -20.63 19.61
CA VAL A 325 -2.37 -19.59 19.23
C VAL A 325 -1.00 -19.87 19.86
N PHE A 326 -0.86 -19.73 21.19
CA PHE A 326 0.46 -19.73 21.84
C PHE A 326 1.04 -21.13 22.00
N GLU A 327 0.26 -22.10 22.48
CA GLU A 327 0.74 -23.49 22.59
C GLU A 327 1.01 -24.09 21.20
N PHE A 328 0.17 -23.75 20.21
CA PHE A 328 0.38 -24.15 18.82
C PHE A 328 1.69 -23.59 18.26
N LEU A 329 1.94 -22.29 18.44
CA LEU A 329 3.16 -21.62 18.00
C LEU A 329 4.41 -22.29 18.57
N LYS A 330 4.41 -22.63 19.87
CA LYS A 330 5.52 -23.32 20.55
C LYS A 330 5.79 -24.72 20.03
N ARG A 331 4.77 -25.38 19.48
CA ARG A 331 4.84 -26.79 19.05
C ARG A 331 4.88 -26.99 17.54
N MET A 332 4.96 -25.92 16.74
CA MET A 332 5.02 -26.02 15.27
C MET A 332 6.09 -27.00 14.78
N ASP A 333 7.31 -26.91 15.33
CA ASP A 333 8.41 -27.83 15.01
C ASP A 333 8.10 -29.29 15.35
N GLU A 334 7.38 -29.54 16.45
CA GLU A 334 6.97 -30.89 16.87
C GLU A 334 5.89 -31.46 15.94
N LEU A 335 4.96 -30.61 15.49
CA LEU A 335 3.91 -30.97 14.54
C LEU A 335 4.52 -31.36 13.19
N GLU A 336 5.44 -30.54 12.65
CA GLU A 336 6.16 -30.83 11.41
C GLU A 336 6.91 -32.17 11.47
N LYS A 337 7.68 -32.40 12.55
CA LYS A 337 8.41 -33.66 12.75
C LYS A 337 7.51 -34.90 12.78
N ARG A 338 6.24 -34.72 13.14
CA ARG A 338 5.22 -35.78 13.17
C ARG A 338 4.40 -35.87 11.88
N GLY A 339 4.70 -35.06 10.87
CA GLY A 339 3.95 -35.00 9.61
C GLY A 339 2.56 -34.37 9.75
N LEU A 340 2.33 -33.60 10.81
CA LEU A 340 1.09 -32.84 11.03
C LEU A 340 1.25 -31.43 10.47
N ALA A 341 0.13 -30.79 10.11
CA ALA A 341 0.13 -29.41 9.65
C ALA A 341 0.61 -28.47 10.77
N ALA A 342 1.70 -27.73 10.52
CA ALA A 342 2.18 -26.65 11.38
C ALA A 342 1.68 -25.28 10.91
N SER A 343 0.50 -25.26 10.29
CA SER A 343 -0.25 -24.05 9.96
C SER A 343 -1.59 -24.09 10.68
N ARG A 344 -2.13 -22.93 11.04
CA ARG A 344 -3.44 -22.87 11.71
C ARG A 344 -4.22 -21.65 11.31
N GLY A 345 -5.48 -21.83 10.92
CA GLY A 345 -6.42 -20.73 10.72
C GLY A 345 -7.38 -20.58 11.89
N ILE A 346 -7.56 -19.35 12.35
CA ILE A 346 -8.50 -18.98 13.42
C ILE A 346 -9.38 -17.83 12.92
N LEU A 347 -10.70 -18.01 12.97
CA LEU A 347 -11.66 -16.95 12.69
C LEU A 347 -12.34 -16.53 14.00
N ILE A 348 -12.28 -15.25 14.31
CA ILE A 348 -12.91 -14.64 15.48
C ILE A 348 -14.04 -13.75 15.00
N SER A 349 -15.26 -14.16 15.32
CA SER A 349 -16.48 -13.49 14.87
C SER A 349 -17.25 -12.90 16.03
N GLY A 350 -18.15 -11.97 15.75
CA GLY A 350 -19.12 -11.50 16.74
C GLY A 350 -19.45 -10.01 16.59
N PRO A 351 -20.44 -9.50 17.35
CA PRO A 351 -20.88 -8.11 17.24
C PRO A 351 -19.75 -7.09 17.44
N PRO A 352 -19.91 -5.85 16.93
CA PRO A 352 -18.95 -4.78 17.20
C PRO A 352 -18.86 -4.49 18.71
N GLY A 353 -17.65 -4.16 19.18
CA GLY A 353 -17.40 -3.81 20.58
C GLY A 353 -17.26 -4.98 21.55
N THR A 354 -17.10 -6.23 21.07
CA THR A 354 -16.86 -7.42 21.90
C THR A 354 -15.38 -7.74 22.15
N GLY A 355 -14.46 -6.89 21.69
CA GLY A 355 -13.02 -7.02 21.99
C GLY A 355 -12.19 -7.81 20.96
N LYS A 356 -12.70 -8.02 19.73
CA LYS A 356 -11.96 -8.68 18.64
C LYS A 356 -10.59 -8.00 18.36
N THR A 357 -10.61 -6.69 18.11
CA THR A 357 -9.39 -5.89 17.89
C THR A 357 -8.46 -5.92 19.09
N LEU A 358 -9.02 -5.75 20.31
CA LEU A 358 -8.23 -5.81 21.55
C LEU A 358 -7.52 -7.17 21.71
N PHE A 359 -8.18 -8.27 21.34
CA PHE A 359 -7.56 -9.59 21.33
C PHE A 359 -6.41 -9.68 20.32
N CYS A 360 -6.59 -9.17 19.09
CA CYS A 360 -5.50 -9.07 18.11
C CYS A 360 -4.32 -8.25 18.65
N THR A 361 -4.59 -7.12 19.33
CA THR A 361 -3.56 -6.31 19.99
C THR A 361 -2.83 -7.07 21.09
N SER A 362 -3.55 -7.87 21.89
CA SER A 362 -2.90 -8.72 22.90
C SER A 362 -2.00 -9.80 22.28
N ILE A 363 -2.39 -10.37 21.13
CA ILE A 363 -1.53 -11.32 20.41
C ILE A 363 -0.29 -10.61 19.90
N MET A 364 -0.44 -9.41 19.33
CA MET A 364 0.70 -8.60 18.91
C MET A 364 1.65 -8.36 20.07
N ALA A 365 1.16 -7.99 21.25
CA ALA A 365 1.99 -7.77 22.43
C ALA A 365 2.65 -9.04 22.98
N ASN A 366 1.99 -10.20 22.89
CA ASN A 366 2.41 -11.46 23.51
C ASN A 366 2.95 -12.51 22.52
N ARG A 367 3.36 -12.08 21.31
CA ARG A 367 3.78 -12.95 20.18
C ARG A 367 5.10 -13.72 20.35
N GLU A 368 5.76 -13.61 21.50
CA GLU A 368 7.11 -14.14 21.74
C GLU A 368 8.08 -13.72 20.60
N GLU A 369 8.72 -14.68 19.91
CA GLU A 369 9.67 -14.42 18.82
C GLU A 369 9.01 -14.41 17.42
N ALA A 370 7.70 -14.63 17.33
CA ALA A 370 7.02 -14.69 16.04
C ALA A 370 6.92 -13.29 15.40
N THR A 371 7.12 -13.23 14.08
CA THR A 371 6.77 -12.04 13.32
C THR A 371 5.26 -11.96 13.17
N VAL A 372 4.66 -10.79 13.41
CA VAL A 372 3.25 -10.55 13.11
C VAL A 372 3.14 -9.69 11.86
N ILE A 373 2.33 -10.13 10.89
CA ILE A 373 1.90 -9.32 9.76
C ILE A 373 0.45 -8.93 10.02
N TYR A 374 0.22 -7.67 10.33
CA TYR A 374 -1.10 -7.11 10.58
C TYR A 374 -1.65 -6.50 9.28
N ILE A 375 -2.86 -6.89 8.90
CA ILE A 375 -3.48 -6.50 7.65
C ILE A 375 -4.84 -5.89 7.96
N THR A 376 -5.01 -4.65 7.52
CA THR A 376 -6.29 -3.92 7.51
C THR A 376 -6.79 -3.74 6.07
N SER A 377 -7.99 -3.20 5.91
CA SER A 377 -8.51 -2.84 4.59
C SER A 377 -7.65 -1.78 3.87
N GLU A 378 -6.94 -0.92 4.61
CA GLU A 378 -6.09 0.13 4.03
C GLU A 378 -4.80 -0.43 3.41
N ASP A 379 -4.37 -1.61 3.87
CA ASP A 379 -3.15 -2.25 3.40
C ASP A 379 -3.32 -2.93 2.04
N ILE A 380 -4.57 -3.27 1.68
CA ILE A 380 -4.90 -4.13 0.55
C ILE A 380 -5.66 -3.35 -0.52
N GLU A 381 -4.99 -3.09 -1.65
CA GLU A 381 -5.62 -2.47 -2.83
C GLU A 381 -5.83 -3.49 -3.94
N ARG A 382 -4.94 -4.49 -4.03
CA ARG A 382 -4.91 -5.48 -5.11
C ARG A 382 -4.82 -6.90 -4.53
N PRO A 383 -5.33 -7.92 -5.23
CA PRO A 383 -5.18 -9.31 -4.80
C PRO A 383 -3.71 -9.69 -4.52
N SER A 384 -2.78 -9.18 -5.31
CA SER A 384 -1.34 -9.40 -5.13
C SER A 384 -0.81 -8.99 -3.76
N ASP A 385 -1.45 -8.04 -3.07
CA ASP A 385 -1.00 -7.56 -1.76
C ASP A 385 -1.20 -8.64 -0.70
N ILE A 386 -2.30 -9.40 -0.77
CA ILE A 386 -2.58 -10.57 0.09
C ILE A 386 -1.55 -11.66 -0.19
N ALA A 387 -1.34 -12.01 -1.46
CA ALA A 387 -0.34 -13.02 -1.85
C ALA A 387 1.07 -12.66 -1.37
N ASN A 388 1.46 -11.39 -1.50
CA ASN A 388 2.74 -10.87 -1.04
C ASN A 388 2.87 -10.91 0.48
N ALA A 389 1.80 -10.60 1.22
CA ALA A 389 1.78 -10.69 2.68
C ALA A 389 1.98 -12.13 3.16
N TYR A 390 1.29 -13.11 2.55
CA TYR A 390 1.49 -14.53 2.88
C TYR A 390 2.88 -15.04 2.47
N ARG A 391 3.44 -14.56 1.35
CA ARG A 391 4.82 -14.86 0.97
C ARG A 391 5.81 -14.31 2.00
N LEU A 392 5.58 -13.11 2.50
CA LEU A 392 6.39 -12.52 3.58
C LEU A 392 6.27 -13.34 4.87
N ALA A 393 5.06 -13.73 5.28
CA ALA A 393 4.82 -14.55 6.48
C ALA A 393 5.61 -15.86 6.42
N ARG A 394 5.49 -16.59 5.30
CA ARG A 394 6.20 -17.86 5.10
C ARG A 394 7.71 -17.68 5.17
N ASN A 395 8.24 -16.62 4.57
CA ASN A 395 9.67 -16.32 4.63
C ASN A 395 10.12 -15.93 6.05
N LEU A 396 9.28 -15.29 6.85
CA LEU A 396 9.58 -14.84 8.21
C LEU A 396 9.13 -15.84 9.30
N SER A 397 8.72 -17.04 8.93
CA SER A 397 8.26 -18.11 9.83
C SER A 397 9.24 -18.39 10.99
N PRO A 398 8.78 -18.61 12.24
CA PRO A 398 7.37 -18.65 12.67
C PRO A 398 6.72 -17.27 12.62
N SER A 399 5.47 -17.22 12.16
CA SER A 399 4.75 -15.96 11.95
C SER A 399 3.24 -16.07 12.22
N ILE A 400 2.63 -14.92 12.50
CA ILE A 400 1.19 -14.77 12.66
C ILE A 400 0.71 -13.72 11.65
N VAL A 401 -0.27 -14.07 10.82
CA VAL A 401 -0.97 -13.13 9.94
C VAL A 401 -2.28 -12.77 10.61
N ILE A 402 -2.45 -11.50 10.99
CA ILE A 402 -3.70 -10.99 11.53
C ILE A 402 -4.41 -10.19 10.44
N ILE A 403 -5.67 -10.54 10.15
CA ILE A 403 -6.50 -9.84 9.16
C ILE A 403 -7.71 -9.28 9.88
N GLU A 404 -7.75 -7.96 10.05
CA GLU A 404 -8.84 -7.29 10.74
C GLU A 404 -10.03 -7.04 9.81
N ASP A 405 -11.24 -7.28 10.34
CA ASP A 405 -12.53 -7.03 9.71
C ASP A 405 -12.56 -7.55 8.26
N ILE A 406 -12.36 -8.86 8.08
CA ILE A 406 -12.27 -9.49 6.76
C ILE A 406 -13.52 -9.29 5.89
N ASP A 407 -14.66 -8.96 6.50
CA ASP A 407 -15.87 -8.56 5.80
C ASP A 407 -15.72 -7.24 5.02
N THR A 408 -14.77 -6.37 5.40
CA THR A 408 -14.46 -5.13 4.67
C THR A 408 -13.67 -5.36 3.38
N LEU A 409 -12.90 -6.46 3.30
CA LEU A 409 -12.14 -6.84 2.10
C LEU A 409 -13.05 -7.26 0.92
N GLY A 410 -14.35 -7.46 1.17
CA GLY A 410 -15.35 -7.89 0.18
C GLY A 410 -16.05 -6.77 -0.60
N GLY A 411 -15.75 -5.50 -0.33
CA GLY A 411 -16.45 -4.36 -0.91
C GLY A 411 -17.64 -3.89 -0.05
N ILE A 412 -17.98 -2.61 -0.21
CA ILE A 412 -18.86 -1.80 0.67
C ILE A 412 -20.30 -2.35 0.79
N ASP A 413 -20.70 -3.29 -0.07
CA ASP A 413 -22.00 -3.94 0.05
C ASP A 413 -21.90 -5.21 0.90
N ARG A 414 -22.22 -5.06 2.21
CA ARG A 414 -22.21 -6.14 3.22
C ARG A 414 -23.09 -7.34 2.86
N THR A 415 -23.88 -7.24 1.79
CA THR A 415 -24.74 -8.30 1.25
C THR A 415 -24.15 -9.05 0.06
N GLN A 416 -23.07 -8.55 -0.58
CA GLN A 416 -22.43 -9.12 -1.77
C GLN A 416 -20.94 -9.44 -1.55
N VAL A 417 -20.61 -10.02 -0.40
CA VAL A 417 -19.23 -10.50 -0.10
C VAL A 417 -18.84 -11.67 -1.03
N HIS A 418 -19.80 -12.34 -1.65
CA HIS A 418 -19.57 -13.47 -2.54
C HIS A 418 -18.95 -13.04 -3.88
N GLY A 419 -17.74 -13.55 -4.17
CA GLY A 419 -17.09 -13.37 -5.47
C GLY A 419 -16.14 -12.17 -5.59
N HIS A 420 -15.81 -11.48 -4.49
CA HIS A 420 -14.83 -10.40 -4.51
C HIS A 420 -13.41 -10.95 -4.80
N PRO A 421 -12.64 -10.38 -5.75
CA PRO A 421 -11.30 -10.87 -6.11
C PRO A 421 -10.32 -10.97 -4.94
N LEU A 422 -10.41 -10.04 -3.97
CA LEU A 422 -9.56 -10.06 -2.77
C LEU A 422 -9.88 -11.26 -1.87
N LEU A 423 -11.16 -11.61 -1.72
CA LEU A 423 -11.58 -12.77 -0.92
C LEU A 423 -11.16 -14.08 -1.58
N GLY A 424 -11.27 -14.15 -2.91
CA GLY A 424 -10.76 -15.28 -3.69
C GLY A 424 -9.26 -15.48 -3.50
N GLU A 425 -8.49 -14.39 -3.50
CA GLU A 425 -7.04 -14.49 -3.29
C GLU A 425 -6.67 -14.82 -1.83
N LEU A 426 -7.42 -14.33 -0.85
CA LEU A 426 -7.27 -14.76 0.54
C LEU A 426 -7.52 -16.27 0.69
N LEU A 427 -8.57 -16.79 0.05
CA LEU A 427 -8.87 -18.22 0.02
C LEU A 427 -7.73 -19.04 -0.60
N ASN A 428 -7.18 -18.55 -1.72
CA ASN A 428 -6.04 -19.16 -2.38
C ASN A 428 -4.80 -19.11 -1.49
N SER A 429 -4.53 -18.00 -0.82
CA SER A 429 -3.39 -17.86 0.08
C SER A 429 -3.50 -18.75 1.32
N LEU A 430 -4.71 -18.97 1.84
CA LEU A 430 -4.96 -19.91 2.95
C LEU A 430 -4.81 -21.39 2.55
N SER A 431 -5.29 -21.76 1.36
CA SER A 431 -5.43 -23.15 0.91
C SER A 431 -4.43 -23.58 -0.16
N GLY A 432 -3.52 -22.69 -0.53
CA GLY A 432 -2.85 -22.68 -1.83
C GLY A 432 -1.84 -23.81 -2.04
N ALA A 433 -1.26 -23.82 -3.24
CA ALA A 433 -0.23 -24.79 -3.60
C ALA A 433 1.05 -24.66 -2.77
N GLU A 434 1.31 -23.48 -2.21
CA GLU A 434 2.48 -23.22 -1.37
C GLU A 434 2.13 -23.50 0.11
N SER A 435 3.00 -24.25 0.80
CA SER A 435 2.77 -24.62 2.19
C SER A 435 2.84 -23.40 3.12
N ASN A 436 1.82 -23.24 3.96
CA ASN A 436 1.78 -22.26 5.05
C ASN A 436 2.42 -22.79 6.34
N SER A 437 3.32 -23.77 6.26
CA SER A 437 4.03 -24.31 7.43
C SER A 437 4.67 -23.18 8.24
N GLY A 438 4.44 -23.21 9.55
CA GLY A 438 4.91 -22.21 10.49
C GLY A 438 4.16 -20.86 10.42
N VAL A 439 2.95 -20.83 9.87
CA VAL A 439 2.08 -19.62 9.80
C VAL A 439 0.75 -19.88 10.52
N ILE A 440 0.41 -19.00 11.46
CA ILE A 440 -0.94 -18.90 12.04
C ILE A 440 -1.67 -17.74 11.37
N THR A 441 -2.85 -17.97 10.82
CA THR A 441 -3.74 -16.89 10.37
C THR A 441 -4.83 -16.65 11.40
N ILE A 442 -5.03 -15.40 11.81
CA ILE A 442 -6.11 -14.95 12.67
C ILE A 442 -6.90 -13.90 11.92
N ALA A 443 -8.17 -14.17 11.67
CA ALA A 443 -9.07 -13.24 11.00
C ALA A 443 -10.16 -12.78 11.96
N THR A 444 -10.55 -11.50 11.90
CA THR A 444 -11.72 -11.00 12.64
C THR A 444 -12.86 -10.69 11.69
N SER A 445 -14.11 -10.90 12.12
CA SER A 445 -15.29 -10.48 11.34
C SER A 445 -16.46 -10.08 12.23
N ASN A 446 -17.22 -9.08 11.79
CA ASN A 446 -18.49 -8.72 12.43
C ASN A 446 -19.67 -9.57 11.94
N PHE A 447 -19.52 -10.25 10.80
CA PHE A 447 -20.61 -10.95 10.11
C PHE A 447 -20.18 -12.35 9.64
N ALA A 448 -19.95 -13.28 10.57
CA ALA A 448 -19.54 -14.64 10.19
C ALA A 448 -20.51 -15.33 9.22
N HIS A 449 -21.81 -15.09 9.34
CA HIS A 449 -22.82 -15.72 8.49
C HIS A 449 -22.79 -15.25 7.03
N SER A 450 -22.28 -14.04 6.75
CA SER A 450 -22.15 -13.49 5.40
C SER A 450 -20.83 -13.86 4.73
N LEU A 451 -19.89 -14.48 5.47
CA LEU A 451 -18.68 -15.01 4.88
C LEU A 451 -18.99 -16.24 4.03
N ASP A 452 -18.26 -16.35 2.92
CA ASP A 452 -18.35 -17.46 1.98
C ASP A 452 -18.34 -18.81 2.73
N ALA A 453 -19.27 -19.70 2.40
CA ALA A 453 -19.34 -21.04 2.96
C ALA A 453 -18.00 -21.79 2.79
N ALA A 454 -17.26 -21.48 1.72
CA ALA A 454 -15.94 -22.02 1.46
C ALA A 454 -14.92 -21.65 2.57
N LEU A 455 -15.01 -20.47 3.20
CA LEU A 455 -14.18 -20.11 4.35
C LEU A 455 -14.56 -20.88 5.63
N ARG A 456 -15.85 -21.21 5.78
CA ARG A 456 -16.42 -21.76 7.01
C ARG A 456 -16.39 -23.28 7.07
N ASP A 457 -16.72 -23.95 5.96
CA ASP A 457 -17.12 -25.36 5.98
C ASP A 457 -15.97 -26.32 5.66
N ARG A 458 -14.77 -25.81 5.35
CA ARG A 458 -13.62 -26.63 4.95
C ARG A 458 -12.45 -26.52 5.94
N PRO A 459 -12.16 -27.60 6.69
CA PRO A 459 -10.94 -27.71 7.49
C PRO A 459 -9.68 -27.47 6.64
N GLY A 460 -8.65 -26.83 7.22
CA GLY A 460 -7.45 -26.37 6.51
C GLY A 460 -7.49 -24.92 6.02
N ARG A 461 -8.57 -24.18 6.30
CA ARG A 461 -8.68 -22.71 6.07
C ARG A 461 -8.81 -21.97 7.37
N PHE A 462 -9.93 -22.15 8.06
CA PHE A 462 -10.13 -21.77 9.45
C PHE A 462 -10.45 -23.04 10.24
N ASP A 463 -9.44 -23.56 10.93
CA ASP A 463 -9.51 -24.79 11.72
C ASP A 463 -10.23 -24.55 13.07
N LEU A 464 -10.24 -23.31 13.53
CA LEU A 464 -10.96 -22.88 14.72
C LEU A 464 -11.84 -21.67 14.36
N MET A 465 -13.12 -21.77 14.67
CA MET A 465 -14.05 -20.65 14.62
C MET A 465 -14.53 -20.34 16.03
N VAL A 466 -14.39 -19.09 16.42
CA VAL A 466 -14.78 -18.57 17.72
C VAL A 466 -15.78 -17.45 17.52
N GLU A 467 -16.81 -17.42 18.37
CA GLU A 467 -17.74 -16.31 18.46
C GLU A 467 -17.54 -15.56 19.78
N LEU A 468 -17.16 -14.29 19.69
CA LEU A 468 -17.16 -13.31 20.77
C LEU A 468 -18.52 -12.62 20.83
N GLY A 469 -19.43 -13.23 21.60
CA GLY A 469 -20.71 -12.65 21.94
C GLY A 469 -20.62 -11.60 23.05
N PRO A 470 -21.76 -10.95 23.38
CA PRO A 470 -21.85 -10.10 24.56
C PRO A 470 -21.46 -10.86 25.84
N PRO A 471 -20.71 -10.25 26.77
CA PRO A 471 -20.31 -10.87 28.03
C PRO A 471 -21.51 -11.34 28.86
N ASP A 472 -21.36 -12.48 29.53
CA ASP A 472 -22.33 -12.97 30.52
C ASP A 472 -22.33 -12.09 31.79
N LYS A 473 -23.29 -12.30 32.71
CA LYS A 473 -23.38 -11.49 33.93
C LYS A 473 -22.06 -11.45 34.72
N LYS A 474 -21.36 -12.58 34.87
CA LYS A 474 -20.13 -12.67 35.67
C LYS A 474 -19.01 -11.88 35.00
N LEU A 475 -18.90 -11.99 33.69
CA LEU A 475 -17.91 -11.29 32.88
C LEU A 475 -18.18 -9.78 32.87
N ARG A 476 -19.45 -9.35 32.78
CA ARG A 476 -19.85 -7.94 32.92
C ARG A 476 -19.48 -7.38 34.29
N GLU A 477 -19.71 -8.13 35.35
CA GLU A 477 -19.32 -7.72 36.71
C GLU A 477 -17.80 -7.55 36.81
N HIS A 478 -17.02 -8.49 36.25
CA HIS A 478 -15.57 -8.39 36.21
C HIS A 478 -15.10 -7.16 35.41
N LEU A 479 -15.66 -6.91 34.23
CA LEU A 479 -15.36 -5.74 33.40
C LEU A 479 -15.63 -4.42 34.15
N LEU A 480 -16.78 -4.30 34.81
CA LEU A 480 -17.11 -3.11 35.61
C LEU A 480 -16.13 -2.92 36.77
N ARG A 481 -15.79 -3.99 37.50
CA ARG A 481 -14.80 -3.95 38.59
C ARG A 481 -13.42 -3.52 38.09
N SER A 482 -12.97 -4.08 36.97
CA SER A 482 -11.70 -3.73 36.34
C SER A 482 -11.66 -2.26 35.93
N ALA A 483 -12.74 -1.77 35.29
CA ALA A 483 -12.87 -0.36 34.91
C ALA A 483 -12.81 0.58 36.13
N ILE A 484 -13.59 0.31 37.18
CA ILE A 484 -13.58 1.07 38.44
C ILE A 484 -12.17 1.13 39.04
N SER A 485 -11.50 -0.03 39.11
CA SER A 485 -10.15 -0.15 39.67
C SER A 485 -9.14 0.67 38.87
N ARG A 486 -9.17 0.56 37.53
CA ARG A 486 -8.27 1.32 36.64
C ARG A 486 -8.48 2.83 36.74
N MET A 487 -9.72 3.27 36.94
CA MET A 487 -10.07 4.68 37.08
C MET A 487 -9.79 5.23 38.48
N GLY A 488 -9.52 4.38 39.48
CA GLY A 488 -9.30 4.82 40.87
C GLY A 488 -10.57 5.34 41.55
N ILE A 489 -11.74 4.90 41.10
CA ILE A 489 -13.05 5.34 41.60
C ILE A 489 -13.47 4.53 42.84
N ILE A 490 -14.06 5.19 43.83
CA ILE A 490 -14.80 4.49 44.90
C ILE A 490 -16.18 4.12 44.36
N ALA A 491 -16.44 2.82 44.21
CA ALA A 491 -17.77 2.34 43.88
C ALA A 491 -18.67 2.32 45.12
N ASP A 492 -19.71 3.15 45.11
CA ASP A 492 -20.77 3.24 46.12
C ASP A 492 -22.13 2.84 45.53
N PHE A 493 -22.10 1.72 44.83
CA PHE A 493 -23.25 1.10 44.20
C PHE A 493 -23.04 -0.41 44.10
N ASN A 494 -24.12 -1.15 43.91
CA ASN A 494 -24.03 -2.60 43.74
C ASN A 494 -23.64 -2.96 42.30
N ILE A 495 -22.35 -3.26 42.08
CA ILE A 495 -21.82 -3.65 40.77
C ILE A 495 -22.54 -4.88 40.21
N SER A 496 -22.88 -5.87 41.05
CA SER A 496 -23.59 -7.07 40.58
C SER A 496 -25.02 -6.76 40.11
N ASP A 497 -25.68 -5.72 40.64
CA ASP A 497 -27.01 -5.31 40.19
C ASP A 497 -26.94 -4.66 38.81
N PHE A 498 -26.02 -3.70 38.61
CA PHE A 498 -25.80 -3.10 37.30
C PHE A 498 -25.33 -4.12 36.26
N ALA A 499 -24.45 -5.06 36.62
CA ALA A 499 -24.05 -6.14 35.72
C ALA A 499 -25.23 -7.02 35.29
N LYS A 500 -26.23 -7.23 36.17
CA LYS A 500 -27.46 -7.95 35.82
C LYS A 500 -28.30 -7.17 34.81
N ARG A 501 -28.43 -5.86 35.00
CA ARG A 501 -29.26 -4.96 34.18
C ARG A 501 -28.64 -4.62 32.82
N CYS A 502 -27.32 -4.64 32.71
CA CYS A 502 -26.57 -4.44 31.46
C CYS A 502 -26.64 -5.67 30.52
N ASP A 503 -27.77 -6.37 30.46
CA ASP A 503 -27.88 -7.58 29.66
C ASP A 503 -27.79 -7.30 28.15
N GLY A 504 -26.94 -8.08 27.48
CA GLY A 504 -26.57 -7.86 26.08
C GLY A 504 -25.71 -6.61 25.81
N TYR A 505 -25.15 -5.96 26.85
CA TYR A 505 -24.12 -4.93 26.66
C TYR A 505 -22.84 -5.60 26.19
N THR A 506 -22.20 -5.04 25.16
CA THR A 506 -20.83 -5.41 24.78
C THR A 506 -19.81 -4.71 25.69
N GLY A 507 -18.54 -5.09 25.60
CA GLY A 507 -17.46 -4.41 26.35
C GLY A 507 -17.44 -2.92 26.08
N ALA A 508 -17.62 -2.50 24.82
CA ALA A 508 -17.70 -1.10 24.44
C ALA A 508 -18.89 -0.36 25.12
N TRP A 509 -20.06 -1.00 25.23
CA TRP A 509 -21.20 -0.41 25.93
C TRP A 509 -20.99 -0.28 27.45
N LEU A 510 -20.26 -1.21 28.06
CA LEU A 510 -19.87 -1.09 29.47
C LEU A 510 -18.85 0.02 29.70
N VAL A 511 -17.89 0.17 28.78
CA VAL A 511 -16.95 1.30 28.82
C VAL A 511 -17.71 2.63 28.69
N GLU A 512 -18.64 2.73 27.75
CA GLU A 512 -19.49 3.91 27.59
C GLU A 512 -20.30 4.22 28.86
N LEU A 513 -20.86 3.22 29.54
CA LEU A 513 -21.55 3.41 30.82
C LEU A 513 -20.63 4.05 31.87
N MET A 514 -19.40 3.56 31.98
CA MET A 514 -18.40 4.10 32.90
C MET A 514 -17.95 5.51 32.51
N THR A 515 -17.82 5.78 31.20
CA THR A 515 -17.54 7.12 30.68
C THR A 515 -18.65 8.11 31.02
N GLN A 516 -19.92 7.74 30.82
CA GLN A 516 -21.05 8.61 31.16
C GLN A 516 -21.11 8.89 32.67
N ALA A 517 -20.88 7.88 33.51
CA ALA A 517 -20.81 8.05 34.95
C ALA A 517 -19.69 9.02 35.35
N LEU A 518 -18.51 8.93 34.73
CA LEU A 518 -17.41 9.87 34.96
C LEU A 518 -17.80 11.30 34.56
N LEU A 519 -18.34 11.49 33.36
CA LEU A 519 -18.72 12.82 32.87
C LEU A 519 -19.77 13.47 33.78
N LEU A 520 -20.77 12.73 34.22
CA LEU A 520 -21.78 13.20 35.17
C LEU A 520 -21.15 13.55 36.52
N ASN A 521 -20.23 12.73 37.03
CA ASN A 521 -19.54 13.00 38.28
C ASN A 521 -18.76 14.33 38.21
N HIS A 522 -18.01 14.54 37.13
CA HIS A 522 -17.29 15.80 36.89
C HIS A 522 -18.23 16.99 36.73
N HIS A 523 -19.37 16.81 36.05
CA HIS A 523 -20.38 17.85 35.90
C HIS A 523 -20.94 18.29 37.26
N TYR A 524 -21.34 17.36 38.12
CA TYR A 524 -21.85 17.68 39.46
C TYR A 524 -20.80 18.26 40.39
N LEU A 525 -19.56 17.76 40.34
CA LEU A 525 -18.45 18.37 41.08
C LEU A 525 -18.17 19.80 40.58
N GLY A 526 -18.22 20.03 39.26
CA GLY A 526 -18.12 21.36 38.64
C GLY A 526 -19.21 22.34 39.08
N ILE A 527 -20.46 21.88 39.21
CA ILE A 527 -21.58 22.67 39.73
C ILE A 527 -21.40 22.98 41.21
N ASN A 528 -20.96 22.00 42.01
CA ASN A 528 -20.77 22.20 43.45
C ASN A 528 -19.59 23.13 43.75
N THR A 529 -18.50 23.04 42.98
CA THR A 529 -17.35 23.94 43.08
C THR A 529 -17.68 25.38 42.66
N SER A 530 -18.56 25.57 41.66
CA SER A 530 -19.01 26.90 41.24
C SER A 530 -20.03 27.55 42.18
N LYS A 531 -20.92 26.76 42.84
CA LYS A 531 -21.74 27.24 43.97
C LYS A 531 -20.90 27.55 45.22
N SER A 532 -19.77 26.86 45.41
CA SER A 532 -18.85 27.01 46.54
C SER A 532 -17.74 28.06 46.32
N LYS A 533 -17.80 28.91 45.28
CA LYS A 533 -16.80 29.96 44.98
C LYS A 533 -16.61 31.04 46.08
N GLN A 534 -17.21 30.87 47.26
CA GLN A 534 -16.95 31.64 48.47
C GLN A 534 -15.93 30.97 49.44
N GLN A 535 -15.38 29.80 49.11
CA GLN A 535 -14.33 29.13 49.89
C GLN A 535 -13.07 28.80 49.08
N THR A 536 -11.93 28.78 49.77
CA THR A 536 -10.57 28.94 49.27
C THR A 536 -10.16 27.86 48.24
N LYS A 537 -9.60 28.29 47.10
CA LYS A 537 -9.11 27.48 45.96
C LYS A 537 -8.29 26.23 46.35
N LYS A 538 -7.53 26.30 47.46
CA LYS A 538 -6.73 25.19 48.02
C LYS A 538 -7.58 24.04 48.60
N ALA A 539 -8.73 24.33 49.20
CA ALA A 539 -9.64 23.31 49.74
C ALA A 539 -10.37 22.55 48.62
N LEU A 540 -10.68 23.26 47.53
CA LEU A 540 -11.27 22.71 46.31
C LEU A 540 -10.27 21.82 45.54
N GLU A 541 -9.00 22.21 45.44
CA GLU A 541 -7.94 21.36 44.88
C GLU A 541 -7.67 20.11 45.76
N LEU A 542 -7.76 20.23 47.09
CA LEU A 542 -7.65 19.08 48.00
C LEU A 542 -8.90 18.17 47.97
N ALA A 543 -10.08 18.73 47.72
CA ALA A 543 -11.34 18.00 47.58
C ALA A 543 -11.50 17.35 46.19
N ALA A 544 -10.96 17.95 45.13
CA ALA A 544 -10.82 17.30 43.82
C ALA A 544 -9.78 16.17 43.85
N LYS A 545 -8.81 16.23 44.77
CA LYS A 545 -7.92 15.11 45.12
C LYS A 545 -8.56 14.07 46.06
N ARG A 546 -9.79 14.30 46.57
CA ARG A 546 -10.54 13.28 47.30
C ARG A 546 -11.23 12.41 46.26
N THR A 547 -10.81 11.15 46.23
CA THR A 547 -11.39 9.99 45.56
C THR A 547 -12.74 10.25 44.92
N GLU A 548 -12.75 10.31 43.59
CA GLU A 548 -13.96 10.33 42.79
C GLU A 548 -14.82 9.10 43.17
N ARG A 549 -16.10 9.33 43.47
CA ARG A 549 -17.02 8.30 43.98
C ARG A 549 -18.22 8.20 43.06
N PHE A 550 -18.50 6.99 42.59
CA PHE A 550 -19.72 6.73 41.83
C PHE A 550 -20.81 6.26 42.79
N THR A 551 -21.84 7.08 42.99
CA THR A 551 -23.01 6.70 43.80
C THR A 551 -24.02 5.92 42.96
N THR A 552 -24.99 5.31 43.62
CA THR A 552 -26.07 4.59 42.93
C THR A 552 -26.87 5.53 42.02
N GLU A 553 -27.23 6.73 42.49
CA GLU A 553 -28.01 7.72 41.72
C GLU A 553 -27.29 8.16 40.45
N LEU A 554 -25.98 8.42 40.55
CA LEU A 554 -25.14 8.77 39.41
C LEU A 554 -25.12 7.64 38.36
N MET A 555 -24.95 6.40 38.82
CA MET A 555 -24.92 5.23 37.94
C MET A 555 -26.29 4.97 37.29
N GLU A 556 -27.39 5.21 38.00
CA GLU A 556 -28.74 5.15 37.42
C GLU A 556 -28.92 6.14 36.27
N GLU A 557 -28.38 7.35 36.44
CA GLU A 557 -28.45 8.39 35.43
C GLU A 557 -27.63 8.06 34.19
N ALA A 558 -26.38 7.63 34.40
CA ALA A 558 -25.52 7.13 33.33
C ALA A 558 -26.18 5.96 32.59
N PHE A 559 -26.80 5.03 33.32
CA PHE A 559 -27.49 3.88 32.74
C PHE A 559 -28.65 4.31 31.83
N LYS A 560 -29.47 5.28 32.25
CA LYS A 560 -30.56 5.82 31.42
C LYS A 560 -30.06 6.43 30.12
N LEU A 561 -28.97 7.21 30.17
CA LEU A 561 -28.36 7.82 28.98
C LEU A 561 -27.87 6.75 28.00
N VAL A 562 -27.20 5.71 28.51
CA VAL A 562 -26.68 4.63 27.66
C VAL A 562 -27.80 3.78 27.08
N GLU A 563 -28.82 3.42 27.86
CA GLU A 563 -29.98 2.68 27.35
C GLU A 563 -30.73 3.46 26.27
N ALA A 564 -30.92 4.77 26.45
CA ALA A 564 -31.54 5.61 25.42
C ALA A 564 -30.75 5.58 24.10
N ARG A 565 -29.41 5.63 24.17
CA ARG A 565 -28.54 5.52 22.99
C ARG A 565 -28.58 4.12 22.37
N ARG A 566 -28.67 3.07 23.18
CA ARG A 566 -28.74 1.67 22.72
C ARG A 566 -30.08 1.38 22.04
N GLU A 567 -31.17 1.89 22.60
CA GLU A 567 -32.50 1.79 21.99
C GLU A 567 -32.53 2.52 20.64
N PHE A 568 -31.92 3.71 20.55
CA PHE A 568 -31.73 4.41 19.29
C PHE A 568 -30.96 3.57 18.27
N ALA A 569 -29.81 2.99 18.66
CA ALA A 569 -29.01 2.14 17.79
C ALA A 569 -29.78 0.89 17.30
N ARG A 570 -30.75 0.40 18.07
CA ARG A 570 -31.58 -0.77 17.71
C ARG A 570 -32.71 -0.42 16.72
N GLN A 571 -33.26 0.79 16.78
CA GLN A 571 -34.44 1.20 16.00
C GLN A 571 -34.10 1.75 14.60
N GLY A 572 -32.85 2.18 14.38
CA GLY A 572 -32.40 2.79 13.12
C GLY A 572 -32.91 4.24 12.92
N MET A 573 -32.25 5.02 12.06
CA MET A 573 -32.62 6.44 11.83
C MET A 573 -34.07 6.62 11.34
N ASP A 574 -34.62 5.66 10.60
CA ASP A 574 -35.92 5.79 9.94
C ASP A 574 -37.14 5.73 10.89
N ASN A 575 -36.94 5.29 12.14
CA ASN A 575 -38.00 5.20 13.17
C ASN A 575 -37.87 6.24 14.29
N PHE A 576 -37.02 7.26 14.10
CA PHE A 576 -36.69 8.20 15.17
C PHE A 576 -37.81 9.20 15.48
N GLN A 577 -38.47 9.05 16.64
CA GLN A 577 -39.29 10.10 17.23
C GLN A 577 -38.39 11.09 18.00
N HIS A 578 -37.94 12.14 17.30
CA HIS A 578 -37.06 13.18 17.84
C HIS A 578 -37.54 13.75 19.18
N ASP A 579 -38.86 13.90 19.37
CA ASP A 579 -39.44 14.48 20.59
C ASP A 579 -39.20 13.64 21.86
N LYS A 580 -39.13 12.31 21.77
CA LYS A 580 -38.89 11.44 22.94
C LYS A 580 -37.44 11.49 23.41
N PHE A 581 -36.49 11.60 22.48
CA PHE A 581 -35.06 11.73 22.81
C PHE A 581 -34.77 13.10 23.42
N THR A 582 -35.37 14.17 22.88
CA THR A 582 -35.26 15.52 23.45
C THR A 582 -35.92 15.61 24.84
N GLN A 583 -37.07 14.96 25.04
CA GLN A 583 -37.72 14.93 26.37
C GLN A 583 -36.91 14.17 27.42
N ASN A 584 -36.33 13.01 27.07
CA ASN A 584 -35.49 12.26 28.00
C ASN A 584 -34.17 12.98 28.32
N SER A 585 -33.56 13.65 27.34
CA SER A 585 -32.35 14.45 27.57
C SER A 585 -32.65 15.76 28.33
N GLN A 586 -33.75 16.46 28.03
CA GLN A 586 -34.16 17.65 28.79
C GLN A 586 -34.55 17.33 30.25
N ALA A 587 -35.09 16.14 30.53
CA ALA A 587 -35.37 15.68 31.90
C ALA A 587 -34.11 15.28 32.68
N LEU A 588 -32.98 15.07 32.01
CA LEU A 588 -31.68 14.71 32.59
C LEU A 588 -30.77 15.94 32.79
N TYR A 589 -30.90 16.97 31.94
CA TYR A 589 -30.07 18.19 31.97
C TYR A 589 -30.78 19.46 32.47
N GLY A 590 -32.06 19.38 32.83
CA GLY A 590 -32.83 20.46 33.47
C GLY A 590 -32.94 20.26 34.98
#